data_AF-A0A964N4Y1-F1
#
_entry.id   AF-A0A964N4Y1-F1
#
_cell.length_a   1.000
_cell.length_b   1.000
_cell.length_c   1.000
_cell.angle_alpha   90.00
_cell.angle_beta   90.00
_cell.angle_gamma   90.00
#
_symmetry.space_group_name_H-M   'P 1'
#
loop_
_entity.id
_entity.type
_entity.pdbx_description
1 polymer ?
#
loop_
_entity_poly.entity_id
_entity_poly.type
_entity_poly.pdbx_seq_one_letter_code
_entity_poly.pdbx_strand_id
1 'polypeptide(L)'
;MSMSLNCLVQTLRRSAVLDGSILILCGLAGCIAGSPPGKTGPLSLADAGSFFVNGQTITTPYATARPGAEPAHIVVNQMYVQYRIPARKGAGKYPIAMVPAGFHTGMEYETTPDGREGWSTYFLRAGYPTYVVDHAGRARSGFDVTKFNQAKAQSDAALNPG
;
A
#
# COMPACT_ATOMS: atom_id res chain seq x y z
N MET A 1 -45.17 -43.69 -32.27
CA MET A 1 -44.01 -44.37 -32.91
C MET A 1 -42.82 -43.43 -32.72
N SER A 2 -42.18 -43.33 -31.55
CA SER A 2 -41.40 -44.29 -30.74
C SER A 2 -40.01 -44.63 -31.32
N MET A 3 -38.99 -44.32 -30.50
CA MET A 3 -37.62 -44.88 -30.41
C MET A 3 -36.54 -44.40 -31.39
N SER A 4 -35.26 -44.32 -31.03
CA SER A 4 -34.51 -44.25 -29.76
C SER A 4 -33.02 -44.22 -30.12
N LEU A 5 -32.21 -43.55 -29.28
CA LEU A 5 -30.77 -43.72 -29.14
C LEU A 5 -30.35 -45.20 -28.90
N ASN A 6 -29.11 -45.53 -29.28
CA ASN A 6 -28.27 -46.69 -28.91
C ASN A 6 -28.23 -47.92 -29.85
N CYS A 7 -27.24 -47.95 -30.76
CA CYS A 7 -26.46 -49.12 -31.18
C CYS A 7 -25.34 -48.58 -32.10
N LEU A 8 -24.05 -48.57 -31.76
CA LEU A 8 -23.20 -49.75 -31.80
C LEU A 8 -21.81 -49.36 -31.24
N VAL A 9 -21.51 -49.84 -30.04
CA VAL A 9 -20.15 -50.09 -29.56
C VAL A 9 -19.62 -51.31 -30.33
N GLN A 10 -18.30 -51.37 -30.59
CA GLN A 10 -17.54 -52.42 -31.32
C GLN A 10 -17.44 -52.11 -32.83
N THR A 11 -16.29 -51.75 -33.39
CA THR A 11 -15.10 -52.59 -33.61
C THR A 11 -14.07 -51.67 -34.30
N LEU A 12 -12.85 -51.45 -33.80
CA LEU A 12 -11.63 -52.11 -34.23
C LEU A 12 -10.47 -51.44 -33.43
N ARG A 13 -9.88 -52.10 -32.43
CA ARG A 13 -8.72 -53.01 -32.54
C ARG A 13 -7.51 -52.40 -33.27
N ARG A 14 -6.50 -52.01 -32.48
CA ARG A 14 -5.09 -52.49 -32.46
C ARG A 14 -4.17 -51.34 -32.04
N SER A 15 -3.62 -51.40 -30.82
CA SER A 15 -2.24 -51.85 -30.55
C SER A 15 -1.23 -50.75 -30.94
N ALA A 16 -0.33 -50.23 -30.11
CA ALA A 16 0.39 -50.82 -28.99
C ALA A 16 1.32 -49.75 -28.36
N VAL A 17 1.60 -49.91 -27.05
CA VAL A 17 2.90 -49.68 -26.36
C VAL A 17 3.31 -48.20 -26.17
N LEU A 18 3.15 -47.64 -24.96
CA LEU A 18 4.01 -47.69 -23.76
C LEU A 18 5.22 -46.73 -23.84
N ASP A 19 5.13 -45.64 -23.08
CA ASP A 19 6.17 -44.98 -22.28
C ASP A 19 5.39 -43.93 -21.46
N GLY A 20 5.38 -43.89 -20.13
CA GLY A 20 6.48 -43.94 -19.18
C GLY A 20 6.24 -42.75 -18.24
N SER A 21 5.83 -43.04 -17.00
CA SER A 21 5.90 -42.13 -15.83
C SER A 21 5.13 -40.80 -15.89
N ILE A 22 3.87 -40.78 -15.45
CA ILE A 22 3.22 -39.54 -14.97
C ILE A 22 3.50 -39.39 -13.48
N LEU A 23 4.37 -38.43 -13.17
CA LEU A 23 4.68 -37.92 -11.84
C LEU A 23 3.39 -37.54 -11.09
N ILE A 24 3.19 -38.17 -9.93
CA ILE A 24 2.22 -37.72 -8.93
C ILE A 24 2.76 -36.41 -8.34
N LEU A 25 2.33 -35.28 -8.91
CA LEU A 25 2.49 -33.98 -8.27
C LEU A 25 1.40 -33.87 -7.20
N CYS A 26 1.76 -34.21 -5.96
CA CYS A 26 0.99 -33.85 -4.79
C CYS A 26 1.01 -32.31 -4.71
N GLY A 27 0.05 -31.67 -5.39
CA GLY A 27 -0.10 -30.23 -5.35
C GLY A 27 -0.38 -29.83 -3.91
N LEU A 28 0.51 -29.02 -3.34
CA LEU A 28 0.18 -28.24 -2.15
C LEU A 28 -1.11 -27.49 -2.46
N ALA A 29 -2.23 -27.96 -1.91
CA ALA A 29 -3.40 -27.14 -1.68
C ALA A 29 -3.00 -26.11 -0.62
N GLY A 30 -2.23 -25.10 -1.04
CA GLY A 30 -2.11 -23.87 -0.31
C GLY A 30 -3.51 -23.31 -0.20
N CYS A 31 -4.05 -23.28 1.01
CA CYS A 31 -5.25 -22.53 1.32
C CYS A 31 -4.99 -21.08 0.94
N ILE A 32 -5.31 -20.69 -0.29
CA ILE A 32 -5.55 -19.30 -0.62
C ILE A 32 -6.81 -18.96 0.17
N ALA A 33 -6.61 -18.43 1.38
CA ALA A 33 -7.69 -17.85 2.17
C ALA A 33 -8.26 -16.71 1.32
N GLY A 34 -9.32 -17.01 0.58
CA GLY A 34 -10.04 -16.03 -0.22
C GLY A 34 -10.52 -14.92 0.71
N SER A 35 -10.06 -13.70 0.43
CA SER A 35 -10.52 -12.49 1.10
C SER A 35 -12.04 -12.41 1.10
N PRO A 36 -12.70 -12.00 2.20
CA PRO A 36 -14.08 -11.57 2.08
C PRO A 36 -14.15 -10.46 1.02
N PRO A 37 -15.11 -10.51 0.08
CA PRO A 37 -15.16 -9.57 -1.02
C PRO A 37 -15.45 -8.17 -0.48
N GLY A 38 -14.44 -7.29 -0.48
CA GLY A 38 -14.70 -5.85 -0.64
C GLY A 38 -15.51 -5.65 -1.92
N LYS A 39 -16.38 -4.63 -1.98
CA LYS A 39 -17.29 -4.43 -3.13
C LYS A 39 -16.50 -4.59 -4.43
N THR A 40 -16.82 -5.64 -5.20
CA THR A 40 -16.06 -6.01 -6.39
C THR A 40 -16.32 -5.03 -7.52
N GLY A 41 -15.34 -4.83 -8.39
CA GLY A 41 -15.43 -3.95 -9.56
C GLY A 41 -14.59 -2.67 -9.48
N PRO A 42 -14.56 -1.90 -10.58
CA PRO A 42 -13.76 -0.68 -10.66
C PRO A 42 -14.22 0.37 -9.65
N LEU A 43 -13.28 1.19 -9.18
CA LEU A 43 -13.54 2.32 -8.28
C LEU A 43 -13.36 3.63 -9.05
N SER A 44 -14.45 4.40 -9.17
CA SER A 44 -14.41 5.71 -9.83
C SER A 44 -14.17 6.82 -8.81
N LEU A 45 -13.20 7.68 -9.09
CA LEU A 45 -12.81 8.80 -8.24
C LEU A 45 -13.23 10.11 -8.90
N ALA A 46 -13.77 11.03 -8.09
CA ALA A 46 -13.98 12.41 -8.53
C ALA A 46 -12.64 13.17 -8.59
N ASP A 47 -11.76 12.92 -7.62
CA ASP A 47 -10.45 13.52 -7.51
C ASP A 47 -9.54 12.66 -6.63
N ALA A 48 -8.23 12.78 -6.83
CA ALA A 48 -7.22 12.15 -5.99
C ALA A 48 -5.90 12.91 -6.11
N GLY A 49 -5.18 13.01 -5.01
CA GLY A 49 -3.90 13.71 -5.00
C GLY A 49 -3.24 13.67 -3.64
N SER A 50 -2.26 14.55 -3.48
CA SER A 50 -1.49 14.66 -2.26
C SER A 50 -1.12 16.12 -1.98
N PHE A 51 -1.02 16.46 -0.71
CA PHE A 51 -0.50 17.75 -0.26
C PHE A 51 0.19 17.60 1.09
N PHE A 52 0.85 18.68 1.52
CA PHE A 52 1.43 18.77 2.85
C PHE A 52 0.66 19.79 3.68
N VAL A 53 0.49 19.51 4.97
CA VAL A 53 0.00 20.47 5.95
C VAL A 53 1.08 20.82 6.94
N ASN A 54 0.94 22.00 7.56
CA ASN A 54 1.97 22.58 8.42
C ASN A 54 3.28 22.82 7.64
N GLY A 55 4.42 22.65 8.28
CA GLY A 55 5.73 22.97 7.70
C GLY A 55 6.27 24.28 8.25
N GLN A 56 7.51 24.23 8.73
CA GLN A 56 8.25 25.37 9.22
C GLN A 56 9.55 25.45 8.44
N THR A 57 9.84 26.63 7.89
CA THR A 57 11.15 26.88 7.28
C THR A 57 12.13 27.23 8.38
N ILE A 58 13.20 26.45 8.49
CA ILE A 58 14.32 26.73 9.40
C ILE A 58 15.57 27.02 8.59
N THR A 59 16.43 27.89 9.12
CA THR A 59 17.77 28.14 8.58
C THR A 59 18.77 27.35 9.39
N THR A 60 19.60 26.55 8.73
CA THR A 60 20.56 25.66 9.42
C THR A 60 21.87 25.57 8.63
N PRO A 61 23.05 25.66 9.30
CA PRO A 61 24.33 25.35 8.67
C PRO A 61 24.53 23.84 8.45
N TYR A 62 23.62 23.00 8.96
CA TYR A 62 23.71 21.54 8.88
C TYR A 62 22.62 20.92 8.01
N ALA A 63 22.20 21.60 6.94
CA ALA A 63 21.32 21.03 5.92
C ALA A 63 21.98 19.83 5.19
N THR A 64 23.31 19.79 5.17
CA THR A 64 24.12 18.65 4.76
C THR A 64 25.14 18.30 5.83
N ALA A 65 25.71 17.10 5.78
CA ALA A 65 26.81 16.71 6.67
C ALA A 65 28.20 17.24 6.24
N ARG A 66 28.27 18.13 5.24
CA ARG A 66 29.54 18.68 4.76
C ARG A 66 30.06 19.73 5.75
N PRO A 67 31.29 19.57 6.28
CA PRO A 67 31.91 20.61 7.10
C PRO A 67 32.05 21.92 6.33
N GLY A 68 31.70 23.04 6.97
CA GLY A 68 31.78 24.38 6.36
C GLY A 68 30.74 24.63 5.26
N ALA A 69 29.62 23.89 5.25
CA ALA A 69 28.50 24.23 4.38
C ALA A 69 27.89 25.58 4.80
N GLU A 70 27.51 26.38 3.81
CA GLU A 70 26.74 27.61 4.06
C GLU A 70 25.36 27.28 4.64
N PRO A 71 24.81 28.14 5.50
CA PRO A 71 23.44 27.99 5.98
C PRO A 71 22.44 27.88 4.83
N ALA A 72 21.54 26.91 4.94
CA ALA A 72 20.46 26.71 3.98
C ALA A 72 19.09 26.69 4.66
N HIS A 73 18.06 26.97 3.87
CA HIS A 73 16.67 26.90 4.29
C HIS A 73 16.11 25.51 4.00
N ILE A 74 15.57 24.86 5.02
CA ILE A 74 14.88 23.57 4.88
C ILE A 74 13.50 23.64 5.51
N VAL A 75 12.54 22.85 5.00
CA VAL A 75 11.19 22.74 5.55
C VAL A 75 11.10 21.48 6.41
N VAL A 76 10.70 21.65 7.67
CA VAL A 76 10.55 20.60 8.67
C VAL A 76 9.15 20.63 9.29
N ASN A 77 8.76 19.57 10.00
CA ASN A 77 7.47 19.45 10.72
C ASN A 77 6.22 19.45 9.82
N GLN A 78 6.37 19.28 8.51
CA GLN A 78 5.27 19.07 7.57
C GLN A 78 4.69 17.65 7.72
N MET A 79 3.38 17.53 7.51
CA MET A 79 2.67 16.25 7.50
C MET A 79 2.13 15.99 6.10
N TYR A 80 2.54 14.89 5.49
CA TYR A 80 2.03 14.43 4.20
C TYR A 80 0.59 13.92 4.35
N VAL A 81 -0.24 14.26 3.37
CA VAL A 81 -1.63 13.81 3.26
C VAL A 81 -1.87 13.31 1.84
N GLN A 82 -2.26 12.05 1.68
CA GLN A 82 -2.85 11.54 0.45
C GLN A 82 -4.37 11.56 0.58
N TYR A 83 -5.06 12.16 -0.38
CA TYR A 83 -6.51 12.19 -0.41
C TYR A 83 -7.07 11.46 -1.62
N ARG A 84 -8.26 10.85 -1.44
CA ARG A 84 -9.05 10.26 -2.52
C ARG A 84 -10.52 10.58 -2.29
N ILE A 85 -11.18 11.11 -3.33
CA ILE A 85 -12.58 11.52 -3.29
C ILE A 85 -13.38 10.58 -4.20
N PRO A 86 -14.40 9.88 -3.70
CA PRO A 86 -15.17 8.95 -4.53
C PRO A 86 -16.12 9.73 -5.44
N ALA A 87 -16.31 9.25 -6.68
CA ALA A 87 -17.25 9.84 -7.63
C ALA A 87 -18.70 9.78 -7.11
N ARG A 88 -19.04 8.71 -6.37
CA ARG A 88 -20.33 8.56 -5.69
C ARG A 88 -20.18 8.81 -4.20
N LYS A 89 -20.88 9.82 -3.69
CA LYS A 89 -20.94 10.11 -2.25
C LYS A 89 -21.80 9.07 -1.53
N GLY A 90 -21.34 8.63 -0.36
CA GLY A 90 -22.07 7.76 0.55
C GLY A 90 -23.08 8.54 1.39
N ALA A 91 -23.75 7.85 2.33
CA ALA A 91 -24.70 8.48 3.25
C ALA A 91 -24.02 9.34 4.34
N GLY A 92 -22.70 9.21 4.51
CA GLY A 92 -21.92 9.99 5.46
C GLY A 92 -21.71 11.44 5.02
N LYS A 93 -21.70 12.36 5.99
CA LYS A 93 -21.47 13.79 5.75
C LYS A 93 -20.00 14.21 5.78
N TYR A 94 -19.13 13.44 6.44
CA TYR A 94 -17.76 13.85 6.75
C TYR A 94 -16.70 12.94 6.13
N PRO A 95 -15.53 13.49 5.78
CA PRO A 95 -14.39 12.69 5.35
C PRO A 95 -13.81 11.87 6.50
N ILE A 96 -13.05 10.83 6.16
CA ILE A 96 -12.34 9.98 7.13
C ILE A 96 -10.85 10.29 7.04
N ALA A 97 -10.30 10.83 8.13
CA ALA A 97 -8.87 10.97 8.32
C ALA A 97 -8.31 9.72 9.00
N MET A 98 -7.27 9.14 8.42
CA MET A 98 -6.64 7.91 8.88
C MET A 98 -5.23 8.24 9.35
N VAL A 99 -5.03 8.14 10.66
CA VAL A 99 -3.82 8.56 11.36
C VAL A 99 -3.11 7.32 11.90
N PRO A 100 -1.96 6.92 11.31
CA PRO A 100 -1.28 5.69 11.67
C PRO A 100 -0.93 5.62 13.15
N ALA A 101 -0.81 4.40 13.67
CA ALA A 101 -0.28 4.20 15.02
C ALA A 101 1.25 4.45 15.08
N GLY A 102 1.81 4.38 16.29
CA GLY A 102 3.26 4.42 16.48
C GLY A 102 3.97 3.33 15.65
N PHE A 103 5.17 3.64 15.16
CA PHE A 103 6.01 2.77 14.31
C PHE A 103 5.47 2.45 12.91
N HIS A 104 4.26 2.91 12.56
CA HIS A 104 3.66 2.69 11.25
C HIS A 104 3.67 3.96 10.37
N THR A 105 3.14 3.82 9.16
CA THR A 105 2.94 4.88 8.16
C THR A 105 1.53 4.77 7.60
N GLY A 106 1.13 5.66 6.69
CA GLY A 106 -0.16 5.57 6.00
C GLY A 106 -0.43 4.23 5.32
N MET A 107 0.62 3.44 5.04
CA MET A 107 0.51 2.07 4.52
C MET A 107 -0.38 1.16 5.38
N GLU A 108 -0.52 1.44 6.68
CA GLU A 108 -1.41 0.71 7.60
C GLU A 108 -2.86 0.62 7.10
N TYR A 109 -3.31 1.61 6.33
CA TYR A 109 -4.68 1.68 5.81
C TYR A 109 -4.80 1.31 4.33
N GLU A 110 -3.68 1.03 3.68
CA GLU A 110 -3.64 0.55 2.30
C GLU A 110 -3.76 -0.98 2.27
N THR A 111 -3.39 -1.61 1.15
CA THR A 111 -3.51 -3.06 0.96
C THR A 111 -2.93 -3.84 2.14
N THR A 112 -3.68 -4.80 2.66
CA THR A 112 -3.21 -5.63 3.78
C THR A 112 -2.03 -6.51 3.34
N PRO A 113 -1.16 -6.97 4.26
CA PRO A 113 0.00 -7.77 3.90
C PRO A 113 -0.31 -9.06 3.12
N ASP A 114 -1.50 -9.62 3.32
CA ASP A 114 -2.04 -10.79 2.61
C ASP A 114 -2.77 -10.43 1.29
N GLY A 115 -2.68 -9.18 0.84
CA GLY A 115 -3.20 -8.73 -0.45
C GLY A 115 -4.68 -8.34 -0.47
N ARG A 116 -5.34 -8.28 0.69
CA ARG A 116 -6.74 -7.84 0.77
C ARG A 116 -6.86 -6.34 0.69
N GLU A 117 -8.07 -5.88 0.43
CA GLU A 117 -8.39 -4.46 0.41
C GLU A 117 -8.17 -3.82 1.79
N GLY A 118 -7.45 -2.69 1.78
CA GLY A 118 -7.26 -1.84 2.95
C GLY A 118 -8.45 -0.98 3.31
N TRP A 119 -8.42 -0.42 4.52
CA TRP A 119 -9.48 0.47 5.00
C TRP A 119 -9.65 1.73 4.15
N SER A 120 -8.56 2.29 3.63
CA SER A 120 -8.59 3.46 2.73
C SER A 120 -9.49 3.19 1.51
N THR A 121 -9.30 2.07 0.83
CA THR A 121 -10.10 1.70 -0.34
C THR A 121 -11.51 1.24 0.08
N TYR A 122 -11.64 0.51 1.18
CA TYR A 122 -12.93 0.04 1.70
C TYR A 122 -13.90 1.20 1.98
N PHE A 123 -13.44 2.23 2.70
CA PHE A 123 -14.26 3.41 3.00
C PHE A 123 -14.54 4.26 1.75
N LEU A 124 -13.58 4.32 0.83
CA LEU A 124 -13.75 4.99 -0.45
C LEU A 124 -14.86 4.32 -1.29
N ARG A 125 -14.93 2.99 -1.30
CA ARG A 125 -16.04 2.20 -1.90
C ARG A 125 -17.37 2.34 -1.15
N ALA A 126 -17.32 2.72 0.13
CA ALA A 126 -18.50 3.11 0.89
C ALA A 126 -18.95 4.55 0.60
N GLY A 127 -18.20 5.30 -0.21
CA GLY A 127 -18.54 6.65 -0.65
C GLY A 127 -18.04 7.76 0.29
N TYR A 128 -17.06 7.46 1.14
CA TYR A 128 -16.42 8.44 2.02
C TYR A 128 -15.12 8.95 1.39
N PRO A 129 -14.88 10.28 1.34
CA PRO A 129 -13.55 10.79 1.05
C PRO A 129 -12.56 10.34 2.13
N THR A 130 -11.39 9.85 1.72
CA THR A 130 -10.36 9.37 2.64
C THR A 130 -9.12 10.26 2.57
N TYR A 131 -8.52 10.49 3.74
CA TYR A 131 -7.28 11.25 3.92
C TYR A 131 -6.32 10.40 4.75
N VAL A 132 -5.31 9.83 4.10
CA VAL A 132 -4.29 9.00 4.74
C VAL A 132 -3.05 9.86 4.98
N VAL A 133 -2.60 9.93 6.23
CA VAL A 133 -1.47 10.78 6.62
C VAL A 133 -0.23 9.98 6.97
N ASP A 134 0.94 10.60 6.84
CA ASP A 134 2.17 10.14 7.48
C ASP A 134 2.56 11.18 8.54
N HIS A 135 2.77 10.76 9.79
CA HIS A 135 3.21 11.66 10.88
C HIS A 135 4.40 12.54 10.48
N ALA A 136 4.49 13.74 11.04
CA ALA A 136 5.64 14.61 10.84
C ALA A 136 6.95 13.88 11.16
N GLY A 137 7.96 13.99 10.28
CA GLY A 137 9.22 13.26 10.40
C GLY A 137 9.16 11.76 10.11
N ARG A 138 8.09 11.25 9.49
CA ARG A 138 7.95 9.84 9.10
C ARG A 138 7.60 9.68 7.62
N ALA A 139 8.23 8.70 6.97
CA ALA A 139 7.94 8.31 5.59
C ALA A 139 7.98 9.48 4.60
N ARG A 140 6.86 9.85 3.97
CA ARG A 140 6.80 10.95 3.00
C ARG A 140 6.85 12.33 3.67
N SER A 141 6.63 12.40 4.98
CA SER A 141 6.86 13.59 5.79
C SER A 141 8.34 13.65 6.17
N GLY A 142 9.10 14.54 5.53
CA GLY A 142 10.52 14.72 5.80
C GLY A 142 10.81 14.99 7.28
N PHE A 143 11.95 14.50 7.76
CA PHE A 143 12.44 14.73 9.12
C PHE A 143 13.49 15.85 9.16
N ASP A 144 13.72 16.42 10.35
CA ASP A 144 14.79 17.40 10.54
C ASP A 144 16.15 16.70 10.61
N VAL A 145 16.95 16.88 9.56
CA VAL A 145 18.30 16.31 9.42
C VAL A 145 19.37 17.07 10.22
N THR A 146 19.05 18.26 10.75
CA THR A 146 20.03 19.21 11.30
C THR A 146 20.92 18.58 12.37
N LYS A 147 20.34 17.96 13.39
CA LYS A 147 21.10 17.39 14.52
C LYS A 147 21.95 16.19 14.10
N PHE A 148 21.43 15.35 13.21
CA PHE A 148 22.17 14.21 12.67
C PHE A 148 23.39 14.65 11.86
N ASN A 149 23.20 15.66 11.00
CA ASN A 149 24.28 16.22 10.19
C ASN A 149 25.29 16.99 11.05
N GLN A 150 24.85 17.68 12.10
CA GLN A 150 25.73 18.33 13.06
C GLN A 150 26.62 17.32 13.78
N ALA A 151 26.02 16.27 14.34
CA ALA A 151 26.75 15.17 14.98
C ALA A 151 27.81 14.58 14.05
N LYS A 152 27.45 14.35 12.78
CA LYS A 152 28.37 13.83 11.77
C LYS A 152 29.48 14.82 11.39
N ALA A 153 29.16 16.10 11.21
CA ALA A 153 30.13 17.12 10.83
C ALA A 153 31.15 17.39 11.95
N GLN A 154 30.73 17.25 13.22
CA GLN A 154 31.57 17.49 14.40
C GLN A 154 32.22 16.21 14.95
N SER A 155 31.90 15.04 14.39
CA SER A 155 32.29 13.73 14.93
C SER A 155 31.91 13.56 16.41
N ASP A 156 30.76 14.11 16.81
CA ASP A 156 30.27 14.10 18.18
C ASP A 156 28.95 13.32 18.29
N ALA A 157 29.02 12.12 18.87
CA ALA A 157 27.87 11.24 19.05
C ALA A 157 26.86 11.77 20.08
N ALA A 158 27.25 12.66 20.99
CA ALA A 158 26.36 13.22 22.02
C ALA A 158 25.27 14.14 21.42
N LEU A 159 25.47 14.60 20.17
CA LEU A 159 24.53 15.46 19.45
C LEU A 159 23.45 14.69 18.69
N ASN A 160 23.56 13.36 18.61
CA ASN A 160 22.56 12.51 17.95
C ASN A 160 21.27 12.49 18.79
N PRO A 161 20.09 12.84 18.23
CA PRO A 161 18.84 12.97 19.00
C PRO A 161 18.22 11.67 19.55
N GLY A 162 18.96 10.57 19.63
CA GLY A 162 18.50 9.27 20.11
C GLY A 162 18.28 8.25 19.00
#